data_AF-A0A967MVI8-F1
#
_entry.id   AF-A0A967MVI8-F1
#
_cell.length_a   1.000
_cell.length_b   1.000
_cell.length_c   1.000
_cell.angle_alpha   90.00
_cell.angle_beta   90.00
_cell.angle_gamma   90.00
#
_symmetry.space_group_name_H-M   'P 1'
#
loop_
_entity.id
_entity.type
_entity.pdbx_description
1 polymer ?
#
loop_
_entity_poly.entity_id
_entity_poly.type
_entity_poly.pdbx_seq_one_letter_code
_entity_poly.pdbx_strand_id
1 'polypeptide(L)' 'GFTPQYEGLVWLNRCYERQGFTVIGVPTNDFGNQEPGDDAAIRFFCQSSYDVDFPIAAKT' A
#
# COMPACT_ATOMS: atom_id res chain seq x y z
N GLY A 1 13.76 1.36 0.81
CA GLY A 1 12.57 2.10 1.25
C GLY A 1 12.02 1.44 2.49
N PHE A 2 11.40 2.20 3.39
CA PHE A 2 10.87 1.75 4.69
C PHE A 2 9.68 0.76 4.60
N THR A 3 9.45 0.19 3.42
CA THR A 3 8.28 -0.60 3.08
C THR A 3 8.64 -1.93 2.38
N PRO A 4 9.63 -2.72 2.87
CA PRO A 4 9.94 -4.04 2.26
C PRO A 4 8.73 -5.00 2.29
N GLN A 5 7.76 -4.71 3.15
CA GLN A 5 6.51 -5.45 3.30
C GLN A 5 5.62 -5.37 2.05
N TYR A 6 5.72 -4.28 1.28
CA TYR A 6 4.84 -4.04 0.13
C TYR A 6 5.04 -5.08 -0.97
N GLU A 7 6.26 -5.54 -1.20
CA GLU A 7 6.55 -6.59 -2.19
C GLU A 7 5.82 -7.89 -1.85
N GLY A 8 5.84 -8.29 -0.58
CA GLY A 8 5.10 -9.46 -0.09
C GLY A 8 3.58 -9.29 -0.18
N LEU A 9 3.07 -8.10 0.10
CA LEU A 9 1.63 -7.78 -0.03
C LEU A 9 1.16 -7.79 -1.49
N VAL A 10 1.97 -7.25 -2.42
CA VAL A 10 1.70 -7.31 -3.86
C VAL A 10 1.68 -8.76 -4.34
N TRP A 11 2.66 -9.56 -3.92
CA TRP A 11 2.69 -10.99 -4.24
C TRP A 11 1.44 -11.72 -3.72
N LEU A 12 1.06 -11.50 -2.46
CA LEU A 12 -0.14 -12.07 -1.84
C LEU A 12 -1.42 -11.69 -2.61
N ASN A 13 -1.58 -10.40 -2.94
CA ASN A 13 -2.74 -9.94 -3.69
C ASN A 13 -2.84 -10.65 -5.04
N ARG A 14 -1.75 -10.66 -5.83
CA ARG A 14 -1.70 -11.30 -7.15
C ARG A 14 -1.93 -12.82 -7.09
N CYS A 15 -1.40 -13.49 -6.07
CA CYS A 15 -1.56 -14.94 -5.93
C CYS A 15 -3.00 -15.37 -5.64
N TYR A 16 -3.75 -14.56 -4.89
CA TYR A 16 -5.06 -14.95 -4.36
C TYR A 16 -6.23 -14.12 -4.89
N GLU A 17 -6.00 -13.10 -5.73
CA GLU A 17 -7.09 -12.26 -6.30
C GLU A 17 -8.18 -13.09 -6.99
N ARG A 18 -7.79 -14.14 -7.72
CA ARG A 18 -8.73 -15.04 -8.42
C ARG A 18 -9.55 -15.92 -7.48
N GLN A 19 -9.20 -15.94 -6.20
CA GLN A 19 -9.91 -16.64 -5.13
C GLN A 19 -10.76 -15.69 -4.28
N GLY A 20 -10.85 -14.41 -4.66
CA GLY A 20 -11.61 -13.38 -3.94
C GLY A 20 -10.85 -12.71 -2.80
N PHE A 21 -9.53 -12.87 -2.74
CA PHE A 21 -8.68 -12.18 -1.77
C PHE A 21 -8.29 -10.78 -2.27
N THR A 22 -8.25 -9.78 -1.39
CA THR A 22 -7.72 -8.45 -1.69
C THR A 22 -6.95 -7.90 -0.50
N VAL A 23 -5.87 -7.18 -0.76
CA VAL A 23 -5.20 -6.32 0.23
C VAL A 23 -5.91 -4.97 0.26
N ILE A 24 -5.95 -4.32 1.43
CA ILE A 24 -6.42 -2.93 1.58
C ILE A 24 -5.36 -2.18 2.39
N GLY A 25 -4.76 -1.15 1.79
CA GLY A 25 -3.82 -0.27 2.47
C GLY A 25 -4.56 0.84 3.22
N VAL A 26 -4.29 1.03 4.51
CA VAL A 26 -4.80 2.15 5.31
C VAL A 26 -3.60 2.94 5.83
N PRO A 27 -3.26 4.09 5.23
CA PRO A 27 -2.09 4.87 5.63
C PRO A 27 -2.30 5.50 7.01
N THR A 28 -1.25 5.55 7.83
CA THR A 28 -1.28 6.15 9.17
C THR A 28 0.06 6.82 9.49
N ASN A 29 -0.02 8.01 10.07
CA ASN A 29 1.16 8.75 10.49
C ASN A 29 1.41 8.65 12.02
N ASP A 30 0.61 7.84 12.72
CA ASP A 30 0.63 7.75 14.19
C ASP A 30 1.82 6.93 14.70
N PHE A 31 2.49 6.19 13.82
CA PHE A 31 3.65 5.37 14.14
C PHE A 31 4.93 6.03 13.62
N GLY A 32 5.51 6.89 14.44
CA GLY A 32 6.88 7.39 14.23
C GLY A 32 7.07 8.27 12.98
N ASN A 33 6.03 8.98 12.52
CA ASN A 33 6.08 9.84 11.33
C ASN A 33 6.59 9.12 10.07
N GLN A 34 6.28 7.83 9.91
CA GLN A 34 6.82 7.03 8.80
C GLN A 34 6.17 7.31 7.44
N GLU A 35 5.05 8.04 7.41
CA GLU A 35 4.40 8.50 6.18
C GLU A 35 4.25 10.04 6.18
N PRO A 36 5.37 10.80 6.13
CA PRO A 36 5.32 12.25 6.07
C PRO A 36 5.05 12.67 4.62
N GLY A 37 3.79 12.56 4.19
CA GLY A 37 3.35 12.99 2.86
C GLY A 37 1.82 13.01 2.76
N ASP A 38 1.29 13.87 1.90
CA ASP A 38 -0.13 13.90 1.59
C ASP A 38 -0.56 12.58 0.91
N ASP A 39 -1.83 12.18 1.07
CA ASP A 39 -2.40 10.93 0.52
C ASP A 39 -2.04 10.68 -0.95
N ALA A 40 -1.94 11.75 -1.75
CA ALA A 40 -1.54 11.69 -3.16
C ALA A 40 -0.08 11.23 -3.34
N ALA A 41 0.85 11.66 -2.47
CA ALA A 41 2.24 11.25 -2.50
C ALA A 41 2.41 9.79 -2.05
N ILE A 42 1.63 9.35 -1.06
CA ILE A 42 1.61 7.95 -0.59
C ILE A 42 1.12 7.04 -1.73
N ARG A 43 0.01 7.42 -2.38
CA ARG A 43 -0.55 6.67 -3.51
C ARG A 43 0.43 6.60 -4.69
N PHE A 44 1.04 7.73 -5.04
CA PHE A 44 2.03 7.81 -6.11
C PHE A 44 3.27 6.96 -5.81
N PHE A 45 3.76 6.97 -4.58
CA PHE A 45 4.90 6.16 -4.17
C PHE A 45 4.60 4.65 -4.26
N CYS A 46 3.43 4.22 -3.78
CA CYS A 46 3.00 2.83 -3.83
C CYS A 46 2.82 2.33 -5.27
N GLN A 47 2.20 3.15 -6.13
CA GLN A 47 1.99 2.81 -7.55
C GLN A 47 3.32 2.79 -8.32
N SER A 48 4.15 3.83 -8.16
CA SER A 48 5.37 3.98 -8.96
C SER A 48 6.50 3.05 -8.52
N SER A 49 6.49 2.56 -7.28
CA SER A 49 7.58 1.72 -6.74
C SER A 49 7.25 0.22 -6.71
N TYR A 50 5.97 -0.16 -6.65
CA TYR A 50 5.57 -1.54 -6.39
C TYR A 50 4.45 -2.06 -7.30
N ASP A 51 3.97 -1.27 -8.27
CA ASP A 51 2.90 -1.68 -9.20
C ASP A 51 1.68 -2.25 -8.45
N VAL A 52 1.30 -1.52 -7.41
CA VAL A 52 0.24 -1.87 -6.47
C VAL A 52 -1.12 -1.68 -7.15
N ASP A 53 -1.83 -2.78 -7.36
CA ASP A 53 -3.16 -2.80 -7.99
C ASP A 53 -4.32 -2.94 -6.97
N PHE A 54 -3.99 -2.98 -5.68
CA PHE A 54 -4.98 -3.10 -4.60
C PHE A 54 -5.38 -1.73 -4.02
N PRO A 55 -6.64 -1.58 -3.55
CA PRO A 55 -7.16 -0.29 -3.09
C PRO A 55 -6.43 0.23 -1.84
N ILE A 56 -6.08 1.51 -1.88
CA ILE A 56 -5.60 2.29 -0.73
C ILE A 56 -6.73 3.21 -0.27
N ALA A 57 -7.12 3.08 1.00
CA ALA A 57 -8.12 3.92 1.64
C ALA A 57 -7.61 5.36 1.83
N ALA A 58 -8.51 6.33 1.76
CA ALA A 58 -8.18 7.71 2.10
C ALA A 58 -7.89 7.84 3.59
N LYS A 59 -6.94 8.70 3.95
CA LYS A 59 -6.68 9.09 5.33
C LYS A 59 -7.85 9.98 5.78
N THR A 60 -8.38 9.73 6.97
CA THR A 60 -9.35 10.61 7.66
C THR A 60 -8.66 11.53 8.64
#